data_AF-A0A3C0WUP1-F1
#
_entry.id   AF-A0A3C0WUP1-F1
#
_cell.length_a   1.000
_cell.length_b   1.000
_cell.length_c   1.000
_cell.angle_alpha   90.00
_cell.angle_beta   90.00
_cell.angle_gamma   90.00
#
_symmetry.space_group_name_H-M   'P 1'
#
loop_
_entity.id
_entity.type
_entity.pdbx_description
1 polymer ?
#
loop_
_entity_poly.entity_id
_entity_poly.type
_entity_poly.pdbx_seq_one_letter_code
_entity_poly.pdbx_strand_id
1 'polypeptide(L)'
;MNKKILTVVLVLAIASMSCQMLVPDSKPKDLVGGDVTRVSNNLPVYDPAAPPTEDPPSPGAAALQELVKLDPNVAELVSSVEAAERAGLAALIAQMKEENNISSRFDLSAIANLPSLNSDLLATANLIVQPVSYNPAGAFQRSTDNAHTVSVLIAIASGLSDILNPNMPPGAGVAGSHTETKDGTAATMSLDIGLNEDGSSKFNLGMQTETTKNGLTGKTVFAAGVEGLRCPDANGKVSFTAKVRLGADAGGVAIDQDLTAQVTAEVDDQAQLVNTKVDVLQGTRQVKDGRQVYVESGETWTFKGTKFEDPKASNLHAVRVSQQATLDDSRTLSGDGHTAALMVGLSALKMAELNWQTGGCIKIVAPEPGQVQPASETAIPVKIMHRLNGDEVSANVKAEVSGGKNISPDTLAKTPGTLTYTAPDEKGQSAVITLTATSKRGKATLKLFANTGGNAYHISGTIDEASMDGVTCDASQPFTIGGTLQFSFTPASPTAGTYTYTGPYEANGKGPYVINGDGTMLIEGTGCILSYCATYSHIWTAAPLDSCP
;
A
#
# COMPACT_ATOMS: atom_id res chain seq x y z
N MET A 1 -3.58 14.64 5.74
CA MET A 1 -2.29 14.12 5.23
C MET A 1 -1.85 15.03 4.09
N ASN A 2 -0.62 15.55 4.10
CA ASN A 2 -0.19 16.61 3.18
C ASN A 2 0.03 16.04 1.77
N LYS A 3 -0.62 16.59 0.72
CA LYS A 3 -0.58 16.11 -0.69
C LYS A 3 0.83 15.86 -1.23
N LYS A 4 1.82 16.51 -0.62
CA LYS A 4 3.24 16.45 -0.99
C LYS A 4 3.94 15.14 -0.60
N ILE A 5 3.50 14.43 0.44
CA ILE A 5 4.22 13.23 0.94
C ILE A 5 4.08 12.01 0.01
N LEU A 6 3.05 12.00 -0.83
CA LEU A 6 2.61 10.85 -1.61
C LEU A 6 3.53 10.57 -2.82
N THR A 7 3.95 11.60 -3.56
CA THR A 7 4.71 11.48 -4.82
C THR A 7 6.10 10.84 -4.66
N VAL A 8 6.64 10.78 -3.44
CA VAL A 8 8.00 10.25 -3.17
C VAL A 8 8.02 8.80 -2.73
N VAL A 9 6.89 8.29 -2.19
CA VAL A 9 6.71 6.85 -1.90
C VAL A 9 6.87 6.05 -3.20
N LEU A 10 6.33 6.59 -4.28
CA LEU A 10 6.38 6.04 -5.61
C LEU A 10 7.80 5.71 -6.06
N VAL A 11 8.70 6.65 -5.86
CA VAL A 11 9.89 6.72 -6.68
C VAL A 11 11.06 6.06 -5.97
N LEU A 12 11.08 6.15 -4.63
CA LEU A 12 11.89 5.30 -3.78
C LEU A 12 11.60 3.79 -3.98
N ALA A 13 10.35 3.41 -4.23
CA ALA A 13 9.99 2.01 -4.52
C ALA A 13 10.55 1.51 -5.85
N ILE A 14 10.51 2.33 -6.91
CA ILE A 14 11.04 1.97 -8.23
C ILE A 14 12.58 1.86 -8.16
N ALA A 15 13.29 2.74 -7.43
CA ALA A 15 14.74 2.59 -7.23
C ALA A 15 15.12 1.40 -6.36
N SER A 16 14.39 1.12 -5.27
CA SER A 16 14.69 -0.03 -4.42
C SER A 16 14.44 -1.36 -5.15
N MET A 17 13.43 -1.42 -6.01
CA MET A 17 13.16 -2.60 -6.85
C MET A 17 14.21 -2.79 -7.94
N SER A 18 14.77 -1.70 -8.48
CA SER A 18 15.87 -1.81 -9.43
C SER A 18 17.15 -2.36 -8.79
N CYS A 19 17.33 -2.27 -7.46
CA CYS A 19 18.57 -2.68 -6.79
C CYS A 19 18.46 -3.95 -5.92
N GLN A 20 17.30 -4.61 -5.78
CA GLN A 20 17.11 -5.65 -4.76
C GLN A 20 16.12 -6.78 -5.08
N MET A 21 16.00 -7.27 -6.33
CA MET A 21 15.12 -8.42 -6.58
C MET A 21 15.72 -9.51 -7.48
N LEU A 22 15.89 -10.69 -6.87
CA LEU A 22 15.98 -12.07 -7.40
C LEU A 22 17.40 -12.71 -7.47
N VAL A 23 17.49 -13.94 -6.94
CA VAL A 23 18.58 -14.93 -7.13
C VAL A 23 17.99 -16.12 -7.94
N PRO A 24 18.82 -16.97 -8.58
CA PRO A 24 18.52 -18.40 -8.70
C PRO A 24 19.76 -19.27 -8.40
N ASP A 25 19.57 -20.38 -7.69
CA ASP A 25 20.62 -21.38 -7.52
C ASP A 25 20.14 -22.77 -7.96
N SER A 26 20.69 -23.26 -9.07
CA SER A 26 21.07 -24.65 -9.36
C SER A 26 21.05 -24.99 -10.86
N LYS A 27 22.14 -25.63 -11.31
CA LYS A 27 22.31 -26.18 -12.67
C LYS A 27 21.40 -27.41 -12.87
N PRO A 28 20.68 -27.56 -13.99
CA PRO A 28 19.87 -28.75 -14.22
C PRO A 28 20.73 -29.88 -14.82
N LYS A 29 20.72 -31.04 -14.16
CA LYS A 29 20.83 -32.33 -14.84
C LYS A 29 19.45 -32.98 -14.79
N ASP A 30 18.89 -33.21 -15.98
CA ASP A 30 17.73 -34.05 -16.30
C ASP A 30 16.41 -33.72 -15.58
N LEU A 31 15.53 -32.97 -16.26
CA LEU A 31 14.15 -32.68 -15.84
C LEU A 31 13.21 -33.84 -16.23
N VAL A 32 12.35 -34.27 -15.31
CA VAL A 32 11.24 -35.22 -15.55
C VAL A 32 9.94 -34.64 -14.98
N GLY A 33 8.79 -34.96 -15.61
CA GLY A 33 7.48 -34.39 -15.26
C GLY A 33 7.09 -34.57 -13.78
N GLY A 34 7.08 -33.47 -13.03
CA GLY A 34 6.80 -33.41 -11.58
C GLY A 34 7.46 -32.23 -10.84
N ASP A 35 8.41 -31.52 -11.46
CA ASP A 35 9.24 -30.49 -10.81
C ASP A 35 8.60 -29.09 -10.59
N VAL A 36 7.34 -28.87 -10.96
CA VAL A 36 6.70 -27.54 -10.87
C VAL A 36 6.55 -27.05 -9.42
N THR A 37 6.18 -27.94 -8.49
CA THR A 37 6.07 -27.62 -7.05
C THR A 37 7.43 -27.46 -6.37
N ARG A 38 8.51 -27.95 -6.99
CA ARG A 38 9.87 -27.89 -6.45
C ARG A 38 10.62 -26.66 -6.93
N VAL A 39 10.33 -26.18 -8.15
CA VAL A 39 10.81 -24.89 -8.66
C VAL A 39 10.14 -23.73 -7.92
N SER A 40 8.85 -23.81 -7.59
CA SER A 40 8.15 -22.76 -6.82
C SER A 40 8.63 -22.65 -5.37
N ASN A 41 9.03 -23.76 -4.74
CA ASN A 41 9.51 -23.80 -3.35
C ASN A 41 11.02 -23.48 -3.20
N ASN A 42 11.78 -23.38 -4.30
CA ASN A 42 13.20 -22.99 -4.30
C ASN A 42 13.41 -21.60 -4.91
N LEU A 43 12.37 -20.76 -4.96
CA LEU A 43 12.53 -19.34 -5.27
C LEU A 43 13.29 -18.68 -4.10
N PRO A 44 14.44 -18.04 -4.35
CA PRO A 44 15.38 -17.72 -3.28
C PRO A 44 14.99 -16.54 -2.40
N VAL A 45 15.55 -16.59 -1.18
CA VAL A 45 15.47 -15.57 -0.13
C VAL A 45 16.54 -14.51 -0.37
N TYR A 46 16.21 -13.23 -0.10
CA TYR A 46 17.08 -12.06 -0.22
C TYR A 46 18.45 -12.23 0.46
N ASP A 47 19.55 -12.08 -0.29
CA ASP A 47 20.95 -12.00 0.19
C ASP A 47 21.61 -10.70 -0.32
N PRO A 48 21.91 -9.73 0.55
CA PRO A 48 22.51 -8.44 0.17
C PRO A 48 24.00 -8.51 -0.26
N ALA A 49 24.62 -9.70 -0.30
CA ALA A 49 26.03 -9.87 -0.68
C ALA A 49 26.26 -10.36 -2.13
N ALA A 50 25.20 -10.57 -2.94
CA ALA A 50 25.31 -11.14 -4.28
C ALA A 50 25.80 -10.13 -5.37
N PRO A 51 26.49 -10.59 -6.44
CA PRO A 51 27.11 -9.72 -7.46
C PRO A 51 26.11 -9.12 -8.50
N PRO A 52 26.45 -7.97 -9.11
CA PRO A 52 25.55 -7.11 -9.91
C PRO A 52 25.09 -7.62 -11.28
N THR A 53 25.23 -8.91 -11.60
CA THR A 53 24.68 -9.51 -12.84
C THR A 53 23.27 -10.08 -12.66
N GLU A 54 22.64 -9.85 -11.51
CA GLU A 54 21.40 -10.50 -11.07
C GLU A 54 20.18 -9.57 -11.03
N ASP A 55 20.34 -8.29 -11.33
CA ASP A 55 19.21 -7.36 -11.37
C ASP A 55 18.35 -7.56 -12.63
N PRO A 56 17.00 -7.49 -12.53
CA PRO A 56 16.16 -7.48 -13.71
C PRO A 56 16.52 -6.28 -14.59
N PRO A 57 16.58 -6.46 -15.92
CA PRO A 57 16.92 -5.37 -16.82
C PRO A 57 15.90 -4.24 -16.71
N SER A 58 16.36 -3.00 -16.87
CA SER A 58 15.44 -1.87 -17.03
C SER A 58 14.53 -2.08 -18.25
N PRO A 59 13.34 -1.45 -18.34
CA PRO A 59 12.41 -1.67 -19.44
C PRO A 59 13.01 -1.49 -20.84
N GLY A 60 13.83 -0.46 -21.06
CA GLY A 60 14.50 -0.28 -22.34
C GLY A 60 15.58 -1.34 -22.59
N ALA A 61 16.31 -1.76 -21.55
CA ALA A 61 17.28 -2.84 -21.66
C ALA A 61 16.59 -4.17 -22.02
N ALA A 62 15.42 -4.46 -21.45
CA ALA A 62 14.59 -5.62 -21.81
C ALA A 62 14.13 -5.55 -23.27
N ALA A 63 13.65 -4.38 -23.73
CA ALA A 63 13.28 -4.17 -25.13
C ALA A 63 14.47 -4.42 -26.08
N LEU A 64 15.66 -3.96 -25.72
CA LEU A 64 16.88 -4.22 -26.49
C LEU A 64 17.28 -5.70 -26.45
N GLN A 65 17.08 -6.41 -25.35
CA GLN A 65 17.34 -7.85 -25.29
C GLN A 65 16.42 -8.64 -26.23
N GLU A 66 15.16 -8.23 -26.41
CA GLU A 66 14.30 -8.80 -27.46
C GLU A 66 14.82 -8.46 -28.86
N LEU A 67 15.30 -7.23 -29.06
CA LEU A 67 15.89 -6.80 -30.33
C LEU A 67 17.19 -7.56 -30.67
N VAL A 68 18.01 -7.90 -29.66
CA VAL A 68 19.25 -8.70 -29.79
C VAL A 68 18.99 -10.09 -30.37
N LYS A 69 17.81 -10.66 -30.13
CA LYS A 69 17.39 -11.95 -30.73
C LYS A 69 17.21 -11.82 -32.25
N LEU A 70 16.93 -10.61 -32.75
CA LEU A 70 16.79 -10.31 -34.18
C LEU A 70 18.14 -9.91 -34.80
N ASP A 71 18.93 -9.08 -34.10
CA ASP A 71 20.27 -8.63 -34.48
C ASP A 71 21.23 -8.58 -33.27
N PRO A 72 22.18 -9.53 -33.16
CA PRO A 72 23.14 -9.57 -32.06
C PRO A 72 24.03 -8.33 -31.90
N ASN A 73 24.22 -7.52 -32.95
CA ASN A 73 25.05 -6.32 -32.88
C ASN A 73 24.49 -5.27 -31.91
N VAL A 74 23.19 -5.33 -31.61
CA VAL A 74 22.51 -4.42 -30.68
C VAL A 74 22.93 -4.65 -29.22
N ALA A 75 23.55 -5.79 -28.89
CA ALA A 75 23.86 -6.16 -27.51
C ALA A 75 24.75 -5.15 -26.78
N GLU A 76 25.59 -4.41 -27.51
CA GLU A 76 26.46 -3.39 -26.93
C GLU A 76 25.71 -2.18 -26.34
N LEU A 77 24.46 -1.97 -26.74
CA LEU A 77 23.60 -0.86 -26.29
C LEU A 77 22.90 -1.14 -24.96
N VAL A 78 22.70 -2.42 -24.62
CA VAL A 78 21.87 -2.85 -23.47
C VAL A 78 22.35 -2.22 -22.16
N SER A 79 23.64 -2.33 -21.85
CA SER A 79 24.19 -1.82 -20.58
C SER A 79 24.20 -0.28 -20.50
N SER A 80 24.33 0.40 -21.63
CA SER A 80 24.30 1.87 -21.68
C SER A 80 22.88 2.40 -21.47
N VAL A 81 21.87 1.76 -22.08
CA VAL A 81 20.45 2.07 -21.81
C VAL A 81 20.11 1.78 -20.37
N GLU A 82 20.50 0.62 -19.84
CA GLU A 82 20.23 0.27 -18.44
C GLU A 82 20.81 1.29 -17.45
N ALA A 83 22.08 1.67 -17.63
CA ALA A 83 22.73 2.63 -16.76
C ALA A 83 22.09 4.03 -16.83
N ALA A 84 21.64 4.45 -18.01
CA ALA A 84 20.98 5.73 -18.22
C ALA A 84 19.56 5.75 -17.65
N GLU A 85 18.79 4.67 -17.83
CA GLU A 85 17.46 4.53 -17.23
C GLU A 85 17.54 4.51 -15.70
N ARG A 86 18.46 3.74 -15.11
CA ARG A 86 18.64 3.75 -13.65
C ARG A 86 19.02 5.16 -13.13
N ALA A 87 19.88 5.87 -13.85
CA ALA A 87 20.26 7.24 -13.50
C ALA A 87 19.09 8.23 -13.64
N GLY A 88 18.33 8.17 -14.74
CA GLY A 88 17.17 9.03 -14.97
C GLY A 88 16.06 8.80 -13.95
N LEU A 89 15.87 7.55 -13.52
CA LEU A 89 14.95 7.22 -12.45
C LEU A 89 15.43 7.82 -11.14
N ALA A 90 16.71 7.63 -10.77
CA ALA A 90 17.31 8.23 -9.59
C ALA A 90 17.18 9.76 -9.55
N ALA A 91 17.33 10.42 -10.71
CA ALA A 91 17.18 11.86 -10.83
C ALA A 91 15.70 12.31 -10.67
N LEU A 92 14.76 11.63 -11.33
CA LEU A 92 13.32 11.86 -11.14
C LEU A 92 12.92 11.70 -9.66
N ILE A 93 13.52 10.72 -8.97
CA ILE A 93 13.33 10.51 -7.53
C ILE A 93 13.78 11.72 -6.72
N ALA A 94 14.99 12.21 -7.00
CA ALA A 94 15.56 13.35 -6.29
C ALA A 94 14.73 14.61 -6.52
N GLN A 95 14.33 14.89 -7.76
CA GLN A 95 13.50 16.04 -8.11
C GLN A 95 12.16 16.01 -7.36
N MET A 96 11.46 14.87 -7.37
CA MET A 96 10.18 14.77 -6.67
C MET A 96 10.35 14.90 -5.14
N LYS A 97 11.49 14.53 -4.56
CA LYS A 97 11.80 14.81 -3.14
C LYS A 97 11.96 16.29 -2.85
N GLU A 98 12.67 17.00 -3.70
CA GLU A 98 12.94 18.43 -3.56
C GLU A 98 11.65 19.25 -3.69
N GLU A 99 10.87 19.02 -4.76
CA GLU A 99 9.62 19.75 -5.03
C GLU A 99 8.57 19.56 -3.93
N ASN A 100 8.63 18.44 -3.20
CA ASN A 100 7.63 18.07 -2.21
C ASN A 100 8.08 18.22 -0.73
N ASN A 101 9.32 18.64 -0.46
CA ASN A 101 9.87 18.91 0.89
C ASN A 101 9.65 17.77 1.90
N ILE A 102 10.18 16.58 1.61
CA ILE A 102 9.91 15.36 2.39
C ILE A 102 11.12 14.93 3.22
N SER A 103 10.90 14.65 4.50
CA SER A 103 11.93 14.11 5.42
C SER A 103 12.25 12.64 5.12
N SER A 104 13.53 12.26 5.26
CA SER A 104 14.14 10.95 4.94
C SER A 104 13.64 9.71 5.70
N ARG A 105 12.52 9.74 6.44
CA ARG A 105 12.10 8.69 7.39
C ARG A 105 10.99 7.74 6.89
N PHE A 106 10.78 7.59 5.59
CA PHE A 106 9.75 6.66 5.08
C PHE A 106 10.34 5.27 4.80
N ASP A 107 9.69 4.24 5.36
CA ASP A 107 10.14 2.85 5.33
C ASP A 107 9.57 2.10 4.11
N LEU A 108 10.46 1.72 3.18
CA LEU A 108 10.13 0.96 1.97
C LEU A 108 9.95 -0.54 2.23
N SER A 109 10.21 -1.00 3.46
CA SER A 109 10.10 -2.41 3.83
C SER A 109 8.70 -2.96 3.56
N ALA A 110 7.64 -2.15 3.63
CA ALA A 110 6.27 -2.57 3.33
C ALA A 110 6.11 -3.09 1.88
N ILE A 111 6.88 -2.56 0.93
CA ILE A 111 6.86 -2.99 -0.47
C ILE A 111 7.79 -4.19 -0.69
N ALA A 112 8.93 -4.22 0.00
CA ALA A 112 9.83 -5.38 0.01
C ALA A 112 9.19 -6.63 0.66
N ASN A 113 8.23 -6.42 1.57
CA ASN A 113 7.46 -7.46 2.25
C ASN A 113 6.18 -7.89 1.51
N LEU A 114 5.94 -7.40 0.27
CA LEU A 114 4.85 -7.95 -0.54
C LEU A 114 5.11 -9.46 -0.69
N PRO A 115 4.17 -10.35 -0.32
CA PRO A 115 4.34 -11.79 -0.47
C PRO A 115 4.76 -12.09 -1.91
N SER A 116 5.70 -13.01 -2.10
CA SER A 116 6.31 -13.33 -3.39
C SER A 116 5.26 -13.53 -4.48
N LEU A 117 4.94 -12.46 -5.22
CA LEU A 117 3.99 -12.45 -6.33
C LEU A 117 4.33 -13.53 -7.36
N ASN A 118 5.62 -13.89 -7.43
CA ASN A 118 6.17 -14.85 -8.38
C ASN A 118 5.61 -16.28 -8.25
N SER A 119 5.39 -16.84 -7.05
CA SER A 119 5.03 -18.27 -6.98
C SER A 119 3.65 -18.57 -7.56
N ASP A 120 2.66 -17.73 -7.26
CA ASP A 120 1.27 -17.93 -7.71
C ASP A 120 1.09 -17.46 -9.16
N LEU A 121 1.65 -16.31 -9.55
CA LEU A 121 1.57 -15.83 -10.95
C LEU A 121 2.31 -16.76 -11.91
N LEU A 122 3.48 -17.29 -11.53
CA LEU A 122 4.20 -18.27 -12.36
C LEU A 122 3.48 -19.63 -12.39
N ALA A 123 2.87 -20.06 -11.29
CA ALA A 123 2.04 -21.26 -11.29
C ALA A 123 0.83 -21.11 -12.22
N THR A 124 0.18 -19.96 -12.21
CA THR A 124 -0.92 -19.64 -13.14
C THR A 124 -0.43 -19.53 -14.58
N ALA A 125 0.72 -18.91 -14.84
CA ALA A 125 1.33 -18.87 -16.17
C ALA A 125 1.55 -20.29 -16.73
N ASN A 126 2.02 -21.21 -15.89
CA ASN A 126 2.22 -22.62 -16.24
C ASN A 126 0.90 -23.41 -16.44
N LEU A 127 -0.19 -23.02 -15.78
CA LEU A 127 -1.53 -23.64 -15.95
C LEU A 127 -2.25 -23.18 -17.21
N ILE A 128 -1.97 -21.97 -17.69
CA ILE A 128 -2.59 -21.36 -18.87
C ILE A 128 -2.03 -21.90 -20.20
N VAL A 129 -0.90 -22.63 -20.16
CA VAL A 129 -0.13 -23.16 -21.32
C VAL A 129 -0.82 -24.33 -22.06
N GLN A 130 -2.13 -24.51 -21.94
CA GLN A 130 -2.86 -25.57 -22.64
C GLN A 130 -4.11 -24.96 -23.30
N PRO A 131 -3.96 -24.44 -24.52
CA PRO A 131 -4.42 -25.26 -25.63
C PRO A 131 -3.22 -25.76 -26.45
N VAL A 132 -3.08 -27.08 -26.49
CA VAL A 132 -2.00 -27.93 -27.05
C VAL A 132 -1.69 -27.69 -28.54
N SER A 133 -2.24 -26.69 -29.21
CA SER A 133 -2.27 -26.69 -30.67
C SER A 133 -1.18 -25.88 -31.39
N TYR A 134 -0.38 -25.01 -30.76
CA TYR A 134 0.40 -24.06 -31.59
C TYR A 134 1.84 -23.68 -31.24
N ASN A 135 2.47 -24.08 -30.13
CA ASN A 135 3.85 -23.63 -29.84
C ASN A 135 4.89 -24.77 -29.67
N PRO A 136 5.98 -24.79 -30.48
CA PRO A 136 7.13 -25.66 -30.20
C PRO A 136 7.87 -25.18 -28.95
N ALA A 137 8.46 -26.10 -28.18
CA ALA A 137 9.05 -25.84 -26.86
C ALA A 137 10.07 -24.67 -26.81
N GLY A 138 10.75 -24.34 -27.90
CA GLY A 138 11.69 -23.21 -27.97
C GLY A 138 11.07 -21.81 -28.15
N ALA A 139 9.78 -21.73 -28.50
CA ALA A 139 9.02 -20.47 -28.49
C ALA A 139 8.50 -20.15 -27.07
N PHE A 140 8.28 -21.18 -26.26
CA PHE A 140 7.78 -21.06 -24.89
C PHE A 140 8.69 -20.22 -23.99
N GLN A 141 9.99 -20.53 -23.94
CA GLN A 141 10.97 -19.81 -23.12
C GLN A 141 11.00 -18.31 -23.43
N ARG A 142 10.87 -17.94 -24.71
CA ARG A 142 10.88 -16.53 -25.15
C ARG A 142 9.62 -15.80 -24.71
N SER A 143 8.46 -16.43 -24.84
CA SER A 143 7.19 -15.87 -24.38
C SER A 143 7.21 -15.64 -22.87
N THR A 144 7.75 -16.59 -22.10
CA THR A 144 7.81 -16.48 -20.64
C THR A 144 8.75 -15.38 -20.16
N ASP A 145 9.91 -15.19 -20.78
CA ASP A 145 10.89 -14.18 -20.35
C ASP A 145 10.36 -12.75 -20.58
N ASN A 146 9.77 -12.50 -21.75
CA ASN A 146 9.15 -11.22 -22.08
C ASN A 146 7.90 -10.98 -21.23
N ALA A 147 6.99 -11.96 -21.16
CA ALA A 147 5.79 -11.85 -20.33
C ALA A 147 6.12 -11.61 -18.86
N HIS A 148 7.14 -12.28 -18.32
CA HIS A 148 7.61 -12.07 -16.96
C HIS A 148 8.08 -10.63 -16.75
N THR A 149 8.96 -10.13 -17.61
CA THR A 149 9.48 -8.76 -17.47
C THR A 149 8.38 -7.71 -17.51
N VAL A 150 7.49 -7.81 -18.51
CA VAL A 150 6.33 -6.91 -18.67
C VAL A 150 5.38 -7.03 -17.45
N SER A 151 5.17 -8.25 -16.94
CA SER A 151 4.31 -8.52 -15.77
C SER A 151 4.85 -7.91 -14.48
N VAL A 152 6.17 -7.97 -14.25
CA VAL A 152 6.82 -7.34 -13.10
C VAL A 152 6.67 -5.83 -13.19
N LEU A 153 6.94 -5.24 -14.36
CA LEU A 153 6.80 -3.79 -14.55
C LEU A 153 5.37 -3.30 -14.33
N ILE A 154 4.35 -4.03 -14.79
CA ILE A 154 2.97 -3.65 -14.50
C ILE A 154 2.60 -3.89 -13.04
N ALA A 155 3.10 -4.95 -12.39
CA ALA A 155 2.83 -5.19 -10.97
C ALA A 155 3.38 -4.03 -10.11
N ILE A 156 4.56 -3.53 -10.46
CA ILE A 156 5.15 -2.35 -9.84
C ILE A 156 4.25 -1.12 -10.07
N ALA A 157 3.95 -0.79 -11.33
CA ALA A 157 3.06 0.31 -11.69
C ALA A 157 1.70 0.25 -10.94
N SER A 158 1.15 -0.94 -10.88
CA SER A 158 -0.15 -1.25 -10.30
C SER A 158 -0.14 -1.13 -8.76
N GLY A 159 0.84 -1.73 -8.08
CA GLY A 159 1.01 -1.56 -6.64
C GLY A 159 1.24 -0.12 -6.23
N LEU A 160 1.98 0.63 -7.03
CA LEU A 160 2.22 2.04 -6.80
C LEU A 160 0.91 2.84 -6.90
N SER A 161 0.11 2.63 -7.94
CA SER A 161 -1.21 3.24 -8.06
C SER A 161 -2.08 3.02 -6.82
N ASP A 162 -2.09 1.80 -6.30
CA ASP A 162 -2.91 1.41 -5.15
C ASP A 162 -2.49 2.07 -3.83
N ILE A 163 -1.18 2.21 -3.61
CA ILE A 163 -0.65 2.84 -2.40
C ILE A 163 -0.92 4.35 -2.40
N LEU A 164 -0.93 4.97 -3.58
CA LEU A 164 -0.93 6.43 -3.72
C LEU A 164 -2.35 7.00 -3.77
N ASN A 165 -3.23 6.34 -4.52
CA ASN A 165 -4.57 6.87 -4.77
C ASN A 165 -5.51 7.05 -3.56
N PRO A 166 -5.46 6.28 -2.46
CA PRO A 166 -6.49 6.36 -1.41
C PRO A 166 -6.53 7.68 -0.62
N ASN A 167 -5.58 8.60 -0.85
CA ASN A 167 -5.55 9.91 -0.22
C ASN A 167 -5.72 11.09 -1.20
N MET A 168 -5.88 10.82 -2.50
CA MET A 168 -6.17 11.84 -3.48
C MET A 168 -7.69 12.09 -3.53
N PRO A 169 -8.16 13.34 -3.64
CA PRO A 169 -9.57 13.58 -3.94
C PRO A 169 -9.87 13.18 -5.41
N PRO A 170 -11.11 12.80 -5.75
CA PRO A 170 -11.51 12.55 -7.13
C PRO A 170 -11.14 13.72 -8.06
N GLY A 171 -10.66 13.40 -9.26
CA GLY A 171 -10.17 14.37 -10.25
C GLY A 171 -8.79 14.97 -9.96
N ALA A 172 -8.13 14.63 -8.84
CA ALA A 172 -6.76 15.05 -8.59
C ALA A 172 -5.75 14.10 -9.23
N GLY A 173 -4.66 14.68 -9.72
CA GLY A 173 -3.51 13.93 -10.19
C GLY A 173 -2.22 14.75 -10.13
N VAL A 174 -1.11 14.06 -10.30
CA VAL A 174 0.23 14.60 -10.43
C VAL A 174 0.85 13.98 -11.66
N ALA A 175 1.31 14.83 -12.57
CA ALA A 175 2.08 14.42 -13.73
C ALA A 175 3.41 15.15 -13.77
N GLY A 176 4.46 14.47 -14.21
CA GLY A 176 5.79 15.02 -14.32
C GLY A 176 6.64 14.25 -15.32
N SER A 177 7.70 14.89 -15.80
CA SER A 177 8.69 14.25 -16.66
C SER A 177 10.08 14.78 -16.37
N HIS A 178 11.08 13.91 -16.43
CA HIS A 178 12.49 14.27 -16.27
C HIS A 178 13.32 13.64 -17.38
N THR A 179 14.30 14.38 -17.90
CA THR A 179 15.26 13.88 -18.88
C THR A 179 16.66 13.92 -18.28
N GLU A 180 17.33 12.78 -18.30
CA GLU A 180 18.70 12.62 -17.82
C GLU A 180 19.60 12.20 -18.98
N THR A 181 20.82 12.74 -19.04
CA THR A 181 21.81 12.31 -20.04
C THR A 181 23.05 11.77 -19.34
N LYS A 182 23.42 10.52 -19.65
CA LYS A 182 24.58 9.84 -19.09
C LYS A 182 25.34 9.12 -20.19
N ASP A 183 26.64 9.37 -20.30
CA ASP A 183 27.55 8.72 -21.26
C ASP A 183 27.03 8.75 -22.71
N GLY A 184 26.47 9.90 -23.14
CA GLY A 184 25.89 10.07 -24.48
C GLY A 184 24.55 9.37 -24.70
N THR A 185 23.94 8.82 -23.63
CA THR A 185 22.62 8.22 -23.64
C THR A 185 21.63 9.14 -22.91
N ALA A 186 20.56 9.54 -23.58
CA ALA A 186 19.50 10.36 -23.01
C ALA A 186 18.29 9.48 -22.65
N ALA A 187 17.83 9.53 -21.41
CA ALA A 187 16.64 8.84 -20.92
C ALA A 187 15.61 9.86 -20.42
N THR A 188 14.43 9.89 -21.03
CA THR A 188 13.28 10.69 -20.61
C THR A 188 12.28 9.80 -19.92
N MET A 189 11.91 10.15 -18.70
CA MET A 189 10.90 9.46 -17.91
C MET A 189 9.70 10.36 -17.71
N SER A 190 8.51 9.79 -17.77
CA SER A 190 7.27 10.47 -17.49
C SER A 190 6.43 9.65 -16.53
N LEU A 191 5.72 10.33 -15.66
CA LEU A 191 4.82 9.73 -14.69
C LEU A 191 3.54 10.55 -14.64
N ASP A 192 2.40 9.88 -14.61
CA ASP A 192 1.08 10.48 -14.38
C ASP A 192 0.28 9.58 -13.43
N ILE A 193 -0.11 10.11 -12.27
CA ILE A 193 -0.86 9.37 -11.25
C ILE A 193 -2.03 10.21 -10.80
N GLY A 194 -3.20 9.62 -10.68
CA GLY A 194 -4.34 10.31 -10.10
C GLY A 194 -5.57 9.44 -9.93
N LEU A 195 -6.65 10.13 -9.57
CA LEU A 195 -8.01 9.63 -9.63
C LEU A 195 -8.78 10.38 -10.72
N ASN A 196 -9.54 9.64 -11.51
CA ASN A 196 -10.56 10.21 -12.38
C ASN A 196 -11.70 10.82 -11.55
N GLU A 197 -12.60 11.57 -12.19
CA GLU A 197 -13.74 12.22 -11.50
C GLU A 197 -14.70 11.23 -10.85
N ASP A 198 -14.82 10.03 -11.43
CA ASP A 198 -15.62 8.92 -10.91
C ASP A 198 -14.94 8.15 -9.76
N GLY A 199 -13.74 8.58 -9.34
CA GLY A 199 -12.94 7.93 -8.30
C GLY A 199 -12.17 6.69 -8.79
N SER A 200 -12.23 6.36 -10.08
CA SER A 200 -11.39 5.32 -10.67
C SER A 200 -9.92 5.75 -10.69
N SER A 201 -9.03 4.79 -10.56
CA SER A 201 -7.58 5.04 -10.49
C SER A 201 -7.00 5.24 -11.89
N LYS A 202 -6.05 6.17 -12.01
CA LYS A 202 -5.24 6.38 -13.21
C LYS A 202 -3.76 6.34 -12.84
N PHE A 203 -2.99 5.56 -13.58
CA PHE A 203 -1.54 5.52 -13.47
C PHE A 203 -0.94 5.33 -14.86
N ASN A 204 0.09 6.12 -15.20
CA ASN A 204 0.92 5.94 -16.39
C ASN A 204 2.38 6.18 -16.02
N LEU A 205 3.25 5.30 -16.50
CA LEU A 205 4.71 5.39 -16.44
C LEU A 205 5.21 5.29 -17.87
N GLY A 206 6.03 6.24 -18.30
CA GLY A 206 6.67 6.27 -19.61
C GLY A 206 8.18 6.41 -19.48
N MET A 207 8.92 5.73 -20.34
CA MET A 207 10.36 5.86 -20.47
C MET A 207 10.72 5.84 -21.96
N GLN A 208 11.59 6.74 -22.36
CA GLN A 208 12.14 6.81 -23.71
C GLN A 208 13.64 6.99 -23.60
N THR A 209 14.42 6.10 -24.21
CA THR A 209 15.88 6.18 -24.14
C THR A 209 16.46 6.22 -25.54
N GLU A 210 17.37 7.15 -25.80
CA GLU A 210 18.14 7.25 -27.03
C GLU A 210 19.63 7.12 -26.69
N THR A 211 20.32 6.21 -27.36
CA THR A 211 21.75 5.95 -27.15
C THR A 211 22.48 5.88 -28.48
N THR A 212 23.72 6.37 -28.53
CA THR A 212 24.64 6.14 -29.65
C THR A 212 25.95 5.59 -29.13
N LYS A 213 26.33 4.40 -29.58
CA LYS A 213 27.58 3.73 -29.21
C LYS A 213 28.20 3.10 -30.44
N ASN A 214 29.51 3.30 -30.64
CA ASN A 214 30.25 2.73 -31.77
C ASN A 214 29.62 3.01 -33.16
N GLY A 215 28.92 4.13 -33.32
CA GLY A 215 28.21 4.50 -34.56
C GLY A 215 26.82 3.85 -34.72
N LEU A 216 26.44 2.93 -33.84
CA LEU A 216 25.10 2.38 -33.77
C LEU A 216 24.22 3.26 -32.89
N THR A 217 23.08 3.71 -33.42
CA THR A 217 22.07 4.44 -32.66
C THR A 217 20.92 3.51 -32.32
N GLY A 218 20.54 3.46 -31.03
CA GLY A 218 19.39 2.73 -30.54
C GLY A 218 18.39 3.64 -29.86
N LYS A 219 17.11 3.30 -30.00
CA LYS A 219 16.00 3.95 -29.32
C LYS A 219 15.15 2.90 -28.62
N THR A 220 14.71 3.19 -27.40
CA THR A 220 13.76 2.36 -26.66
C THR A 220 12.57 3.20 -26.22
N VAL A 221 11.41 2.57 -26.18
CA VAL A 221 10.17 3.15 -25.67
C VAL A 221 9.54 2.13 -24.74
N PHE A 222 9.19 2.58 -23.55
CA PHE A 222 8.35 1.85 -22.63
C PHE A 222 7.23 2.76 -22.17
N ALA A 223 6.00 2.26 -22.15
CA ALA A 223 4.89 2.94 -21.52
C ALA A 223 3.98 1.90 -20.86
N ALA A 224 3.79 1.98 -19.55
CA ALA A 224 2.84 1.15 -18.83
C ALA A 224 1.78 2.02 -18.18
N GLY A 225 0.53 1.56 -18.16
CA GLY A 225 -0.54 2.27 -17.50
C GLY A 225 -1.64 1.35 -17.01
N VAL A 226 -2.30 1.77 -15.94
CA VAL A 226 -3.49 1.11 -15.41
C VAL A 226 -4.54 2.17 -15.16
N GLU A 227 -5.75 1.95 -15.70
CA GLU A 227 -6.87 2.87 -15.57
C GLU A 227 -8.17 2.13 -15.29
N GLY A 228 -8.93 2.60 -14.31
CA GLY A 228 -10.27 2.09 -14.00
C GLY A 228 -10.51 1.78 -12.53
N LEU A 229 -11.64 1.12 -12.25
CA LEU A 229 -12.10 0.81 -10.91
C LEU A 229 -11.37 -0.43 -10.38
N ARG A 230 -10.38 -0.19 -9.52
CA ARG A 230 -9.54 -1.24 -8.92
C ARG A 230 -10.01 -1.68 -7.53
N CYS A 231 -10.73 -0.82 -6.81
CA CYS A 231 -11.45 -1.20 -5.61
C CYS A 231 -12.83 -1.75 -5.98
N PRO A 232 -13.28 -2.88 -5.40
CA PRO A 232 -14.58 -3.42 -5.75
C PRO A 232 -15.73 -2.47 -5.41
N ASP A 233 -16.74 -2.40 -6.28
CA ASP A 233 -17.94 -1.59 -6.06
C ASP A 233 -18.90 -2.20 -5.01
N ALA A 234 -20.09 -1.61 -4.84
CA ALA A 234 -21.14 -2.13 -3.96
C ALA A 234 -21.53 -3.60 -4.21
N ASN A 235 -21.37 -4.06 -5.45
CA ASN A 235 -21.70 -5.40 -5.91
C ASN A 235 -20.48 -6.34 -5.94
N GLY A 236 -19.32 -5.88 -5.49
CA GLY A 236 -18.06 -6.62 -5.56
C GLY A 236 -17.46 -6.68 -6.96
N LYS A 237 -17.81 -5.76 -7.87
CA LYS A 237 -17.26 -5.73 -9.22
C LYS A 237 -16.02 -4.85 -9.29
N VAL A 238 -15.00 -5.34 -10.00
CA VAL A 238 -13.76 -4.64 -10.33
C VAL A 238 -13.68 -4.56 -11.85
N SER A 239 -13.30 -3.40 -12.41
CA SER A 239 -13.11 -3.26 -13.86
C SER A 239 -12.07 -2.21 -14.19
N PHE A 240 -10.97 -2.62 -14.80
CA PHE A 240 -9.88 -1.73 -15.19
C PHE A 240 -9.18 -2.23 -16.46
N THR A 241 -8.40 -1.36 -17.08
CA THR A 241 -7.57 -1.66 -18.24
C THR A 241 -6.11 -1.47 -17.86
N ALA A 242 -5.30 -2.50 -18.08
CA ALA A 242 -3.84 -2.42 -18.01
C ALA A 242 -3.28 -2.37 -19.44
N LYS A 243 -2.35 -1.47 -19.69
CA LYS A 243 -1.70 -1.28 -20.99
C LYS A 243 -0.20 -1.29 -20.81
N VAL A 244 0.51 -1.95 -21.70
CA VAL A 244 1.97 -1.86 -21.81
C VAL A 244 2.34 -1.69 -23.28
N ARG A 245 3.22 -0.73 -23.56
CA ARG A 245 3.93 -0.59 -24.81
C ARG A 245 5.41 -0.81 -24.55
N LEU A 246 6.04 -1.64 -25.35
CA LEU A 246 7.47 -1.94 -25.30
C LEU A 246 8.02 -1.89 -26.72
N GLY A 247 9.02 -1.05 -26.97
CA GLY A 247 9.63 -0.93 -28.27
C GLY A 247 11.13 -0.68 -28.22
N ALA A 248 11.84 -1.19 -29.22
CA ALA A 248 13.23 -0.90 -29.47
C ALA A 248 13.51 -0.82 -30.98
N ASP A 249 14.40 0.09 -31.38
CA ASP A 249 14.85 0.27 -32.77
C ASP A 249 16.37 0.51 -32.76
N ALA A 250 17.12 -0.25 -33.56
CA ALA A 250 18.55 -0.04 -33.77
C ALA A 250 18.97 -0.63 -35.11
N GLY A 251 19.81 0.09 -35.87
CA GLY A 251 20.44 -0.44 -37.09
C GLY A 251 19.45 -0.85 -38.20
N GLY A 252 18.23 -0.31 -38.21
CA GLY A 252 17.17 -0.70 -39.16
C GLY A 252 16.40 -1.96 -38.76
N VAL A 253 16.68 -2.52 -37.57
CA VAL A 253 15.91 -3.58 -36.95
C VAL A 253 15.06 -2.96 -35.85
N ALA A 254 13.80 -3.37 -35.75
CA ALA A 254 12.89 -2.83 -34.75
C ALA A 254 11.92 -3.88 -34.22
N ILE A 255 11.52 -3.72 -32.96
CA ILE A 255 10.40 -4.41 -32.34
C ILE A 255 9.52 -3.37 -31.63
N ASP A 256 8.20 -3.46 -31.78
CA ASP A 256 7.23 -2.63 -31.05
C ASP A 256 6.07 -3.54 -30.65
N GLN A 257 5.71 -3.55 -29.38
CA GLN A 257 4.69 -4.42 -28.82
C GLN A 257 3.73 -3.58 -27.98
N ASP A 258 2.48 -3.55 -28.40
CA ASP A 258 1.35 -2.94 -27.69
C ASP A 258 0.51 -4.05 -27.07
N LEU A 259 0.37 -4.04 -25.76
CA LEU A 259 -0.36 -5.00 -24.95
C LEU A 259 -1.46 -4.26 -24.21
N THR A 260 -2.69 -4.75 -24.31
CA THR A 260 -3.84 -4.24 -23.57
C THR A 260 -4.58 -5.40 -22.95
N ALA A 261 -4.91 -5.29 -21.66
CA ALA A 261 -5.72 -6.23 -20.93
C ALA A 261 -6.84 -5.49 -20.21
N GLN A 262 -8.08 -5.71 -20.64
CA GLN A 262 -9.26 -5.25 -19.95
C GLN A 262 -9.71 -6.33 -18.96
N VAL A 263 -9.57 -6.05 -17.68
CA VAL A 263 -9.88 -6.97 -16.59
C VAL A 263 -11.23 -6.61 -16.00
N THR A 264 -12.10 -7.61 -15.85
CA THR A 264 -13.32 -7.52 -15.05
C THR A 264 -13.34 -8.67 -14.04
N ALA A 265 -13.55 -8.38 -12.77
CA ALA A 265 -13.57 -9.41 -11.72
C ALA A 265 -14.73 -9.23 -10.74
N GLU A 266 -15.06 -10.32 -10.05
CA GLU A 266 -16.10 -10.39 -9.03
C GLU A 266 -15.52 -10.83 -7.70
N VAL A 267 -15.91 -10.15 -6.62
CA VAL A 267 -15.43 -10.35 -5.27
C VAL A 267 -16.59 -10.74 -4.34
N ASP A 268 -16.38 -11.78 -3.53
CA ASP A 268 -17.37 -12.25 -2.56
C ASP A 268 -17.34 -11.49 -1.23
N ASP A 269 -18.24 -11.85 -0.31
CA ASP A 269 -18.33 -11.23 1.02
C ASP A 269 -17.08 -11.43 1.89
N GLN A 270 -16.14 -12.30 1.47
CA GLN A 270 -14.85 -12.55 2.12
C GLN A 270 -13.69 -11.80 1.45
N ALA A 271 -13.99 -10.85 0.57
CA ALA A 271 -13.02 -10.12 -0.23
C ALA A 271 -12.13 -11.03 -1.12
N GLN A 272 -12.67 -12.19 -1.52
CA GLN A 272 -11.99 -13.16 -2.39
C GLN A 272 -12.50 -13.08 -3.82
N LEU A 273 -11.60 -13.29 -4.79
CA LEU A 273 -11.97 -13.40 -6.20
C LEU A 273 -12.84 -14.64 -6.46
N VAL A 274 -13.97 -14.45 -7.15
CA VAL A 274 -14.92 -15.51 -7.52
C VAL A 274 -14.83 -15.82 -9.01
N ASN A 275 -14.84 -14.78 -9.84
CA ASN A 275 -14.84 -14.90 -11.29
C ASN A 275 -13.99 -13.77 -11.86
N THR A 276 -13.21 -14.08 -12.88
CA THR A 276 -12.37 -13.10 -13.59
C THR A 276 -12.55 -13.28 -15.08
N LYS A 277 -12.69 -12.17 -15.80
CA LYS A 277 -12.66 -12.08 -17.26
C LYS A 277 -11.52 -11.15 -17.65
N VAL A 278 -10.67 -11.56 -18.58
CA VAL A 278 -9.61 -10.74 -19.15
C VAL A 278 -9.75 -10.74 -20.66
N ASP A 279 -10.13 -9.61 -21.24
CA ASP A 279 -10.10 -9.39 -22.68
C ASP A 279 -8.74 -8.82 -23.05
N VAL A 280 -7.94 -9.58 -23.77
CA VAL A 280 -6.60 -9.18 -24.22
C VAL A 280 -6.62 -8.73 -25.66
N LEU A 281 -5.89 -7.66 -25.95
CA LEU A 281 -5.56 -7.18 -27.29
C LEU A 281 -4.05 -7.01 -27.35
N GLN A 282 -3.41 -7.65 -28.32
CA GLN A 282 -1.98 -7.51 -28.55
C GLN A 282 -1.74 -7.00 -29.97
N GLY A 283 -0.73 -6.16 -30.16
CA GLY A 283 -0.22 -5.73 -31.45
C GLY A 283 1.30 -5.76 -31.44
N THR A 284 1.91 -6.58 -32.30
CA THR A 284 3.36 -6.71 -32.38
C THR A 284 3.86 -6.36 -33.78
N ARG A 285 4.80 -5.42 -33.85
CA ARG A 285 5.56 -5.04 -35.04
C ARG A 285 6.97 -5.60 -34.94
N GLN A 286 7.48 -6.17 -36.02
CA GLN A 286 8.89 -6.52 -36.17
C GLN A 286 9.43 -6.03 -37.52
N VAL A 287 10.63 -5.47 -37.51
CA VAL A 287 11.38 -5.09 -38.71
C VAL A 287 12.71 -5.82 -38.69
N LYS A 288 13.01 -6.57 -39.76
CA LYS A 288 14.28 -7.26 -39.94
C LYS A 288 14.58 -7.41 -41.42
N ASP A 289 15.82 -7.13 -41.84
CA ASP A 289 16.29 -7.28 -43.23
C ASP A 289 15.40 -6.57 -44.26
N GLY A 290 14.87 -5.39 -43.91
CA GLY A 290 13.95 -4.61 -44.76
C GLY A 290 12.52 -5.16 -44.85
N ARG A 291 12.23 -6.31 -44.22
CA ARG A 291 10.88 -6.86 -44.07
C ARG A 291 10.22 -6.28 -42.82
N GLN A 292 9.02 -5.75 -42.96
CA GLN A 292 8.20 -5.23 -41.85
C GLN A 292 6.94 -6.07 -41.68
N VAL A 293 6.83 -6.72 -40.53
CA VAL A 293 5.70 -7.54 -40.12
C VAL A 293 4.93 -6.84 -39.01
N TYR A 294 3.61 -6.89 -39.07
CA TYR A 294 2.71 -6.45 -38.01
C TYR A 294 1.57 -7.45 -37.83
N VAL A 295 1.31 -7.85 -36.58
CA VAL A 295 0.24 -8.77 -36.20
C VAL A 295 -0.49 -8.22 -34.98
N GLU A 296 -1.79 -7.99 -35.12
CA GLU A 296 -2.69 -7.56 -34.04
C GLU A 296 -3.86 -8.53 -33.93
N SER A 297 -4.15 -8.97 -32.72
CA SER A 297 -5.16 -10.00 -32.43
C SER A 297 -5.73 -9.85 -31.02
N GLY A 298 -6.98 -10.28 -30.86
CA GLY A 298 -7.68 -10.27 -29.58
C GLY A 298 -8.08 -11.66 -29.11
N GLU A 299 -8.19 -11.85 -27.79
CA GLU A 299 -8.63 -13.08 -27.15
C GLU A 299 -9.31 -12.77 -25.81
N THR A 300 -10.25 -13.62 -25.38
CA THR A 300 -10.95 -13.48 -24.09
C THR A 300 -10.65 -14.68 -23.21
N TRP A 301 -10.20 -14.41 -21.99
CA TRP A 301 -9.93 -15.40 -20.95
C TRP A 301 -10.94 -15.28 -19.81
N THR A 302 -11.40 -16.42 -19.28
CA THR A 302 -12.19 -16.46 -18.03
C THR A 302 -11.58 -17.43 -17.03
N PHE A 303 -11.64 -17.07 -15.75
CA PHE A 303 -11.10 -17.84 -14.63
C PHE A 303 -12.09 -17.86 -13.46
N LYS A 304 -12.01 -18.89 -12.62
CA LYS A 304 -12.75 -18.99 -11.36
C LYS A 304 -11.82 -18.95 -10.15
N GLY A 305 -12.35 -18.46 -9.04
CA GLY A 305 -11.68 -18.46 -7.75
C GLY A 305 -10.43 -17.58 -7.68
N THR A 306 -9.71 -17.67 -6.57
CA THR A 306 -8.52 -16.87 -6.23
C THR A 306 -7.22 -17.38 -6.84
N LYS A 307 -7.22 -18.62 -7.33
CA LYS A 307 -6.06 -19.29 -7.95
C LYS A 307 -6.16 -19.38 -9.47
N PHE A 308 -7.08 -18.64 -10.07
CA PHE A 308 -7.32 -18.64 -11.51
C PHE A 308 -7.62 -20.05 -12.06
N GLU A 309 -8.49 -20.77 -11.36
CA GLU A 309 -8.91 -22.14 -11.69
C GLU A 309 -9.79 -22.15 -12.95
N ASP A 310 -9.88 -23.31 -13.61
CA ASP A 310 -10.67 -23.51 -14.83
C ASP A 310 -10.42 -22.45 -15.94
N PRO A 311 -9.16 -22.17 -16.35
CA PRO A 311 -8.89 -21.17 -17.38
C PRO A 311 -9.58 -21.55 -18.69
N LYS A 312 -10.35 -20.63 -19.27
CA LYS A 312 -11.01 -20.82 -20.57
C LYS A 312 -10.68 -19.66 -21.50
N ALA A 313 -10.02 -19.98 -22.60
CA ALA A 313 -9.81 -19.08 -23.71
C ALA A 313 -10.99 -19.14 -24.70
N SER A 314 -11.36 -18.00 -25.27
CA SER A 314 -12.43 -17.87 -26.24
C SER A 314 -12.23 -16.62 -27.10
N ASN A 315 -13.02 -16.49 -28.17
CA ASN A 315 -13.05 -15.28 -29.01
C ASN A 315 -11.67 -14.88 -29.58
N LEU A 316 -10.81 -15.84 -29.88
CA LEU A 316 -9.55 -15.59 -30.58
C LEU A 316 -9.84 -15.09 -32.00
N HIS A 317 -9.35 -13.90 -32.35
CA HIS A 317 -9.54 -13.31 -33.67
C HIS A 317 -8.38 -12.41 -34.07
N ALA A 318 -8.11 -12.35 -35.39
CA ALA A 318 -7.18 -11.37 -35.94
C ALA A 318 -7.90 -10.02 -36.10
N VAL A 319 -7.22 -8.94 -35.70
CA VAL A 319 -7.69 -7.56 -35.89
C VAL A 319 -7.02 -6.95 -37.11
N ARG A 320 -5.69 -7.03 -37.19
CA ARG A 320 -4.90 -6.52 -38.31
C ARG A 320 -3.66 -7.36 -38.55
N VAL A 321 -3.38 -7.68 -39.81
CA VAL A 321 -2.17 -8.43 -40.20
C VAL A 321 -1.57 -7.74 -41.42
N SER A 322 -0.27 -7.46 -41.37
CA SER A 322 0.45 -6.86 -42.51
C SER A 322 0.54 -7.82 -43.69
N GLN A 323 0.58 -7.30 -44.92
CA GLN A 323 0.71 -8.12 -46.13
C GLN A 323 2.01 -8.95 -46.20
N GLN A 324 3.05 -8.55 -45.49
CA GLN A 324 4.33 -9.27 -45.42
C GLN A 324 4.39 -10.33 -44.31
N ALA A 325 3.33 -10.47 -43.51
CA ALA A 325 3.26 -11.48 -42.45
C ALA A 325 2.95 -12.85 -43.05
N THR A 326 3.75 -13.83 -42.67
CA THR A 326 3.46 -15.25 -42.91
C THR A 326 2.49 -15.78 -41.85
N LEU A 327 1.98 -17.00 -42.07
CA LEU A 327 1.17 -17.69 -41.06
C LEU A 327 1.97 -17.97 -39.78
N ASP A 328 3.26 -18.30 -39.91
CA ASP A 328 4.12 -18.56 -38.76
C ASP A 328 4.41 -17.28 -37.98
N ASP A 329 4.65 -16.15 -38.66
CA ASP A 329 4.74 -14.84 -37.98
C ASP A 329 3.46 -14.55 -37.20
N SER A 330 2.30 -14.81 -37.81
CA SER A 330 0.99 -14.58 -37.17
C SER A 330 0.79 -15.44 -35.93
N ARG A 331 1.21 -16.72 -35.98
CA ARG A 331 1.09 -17.64 -34.84
C ARG A 331 2.03 -17.25 -33.70
N THR A 332 3.32 -17.05 -33.99
CA THR A 332 4.32 -16.75 -32.96
C THR A 332 4.05 -15.40 -32.32
N LEU A 333 3.88 -14.33 -33.11
CA LEU A 333 3.67 -12.98 -32.55
C LEU A 333 2.35 -12.87 -31.79
N SER A 334 1.28 -13.52 -32.29
CA SER A 334 0.00 -13.55 -31.57
C SER A 334 0.10 -14.33 -30.26
N GLY A 335 0.69 -15.53 -30.27
CA GLY A 335 0.78 -16.37 -29.07
C GLY A 335 1.62 -15.73 -27.97
N ASP A 336 2.77 -15.15 -28.33
CA ASP A 336 3.66 -14.47 -27.39
C ASP A 336 3.01 -13.17 -26.87
N GLY A 337 2.37 -12.40 -27.76
CA GLY A 337 1.65 -11.18 -27.39
C GLY A 337 0.43 -11.43 -26.49
N HIS A 338 -0.37 -12.47 -26.75
CA HIS A 338 -1.52 -12.83 -25.92
C HIS A 338 -1.08 -13.30 -24.53
N THR A 339 -0.03 -14.11 -24.45
CA THR A 339 0.56 -14.54 -23.18
C THR A 339 1.02 -13.34 -22.36
N ALA A 340 1.79 -12.42 -22.98
CA ALA A 340 2.27 -11.22 -22.32
C ALA A 340 1.12 -10.29 -21.87
N ALA A 341 0.13 -10.03 -22.74
CA ALA A 341 -1.03 -9.22 -22.40
C ALA A 341 -1.86 -9.83 -21.26
N LEU A 342 -2.04 -11.15 -21.25
CA LEU A 342 -2.75 -11.83 -20.18
C LEU A 342 -2.02 -11.69 -18.84
N MET A 343 -0.70 -11.89 -18.84
CA MET A 343 0.14 -11.69 -17.65
C MET A 343 0.10 -10.25 -17.16
N VAL A 344 0.00 -9.28 -18.07
CA VAL A 344 -0.21 -7.86 -17.71
C VAL A 344 -1.52 -7.69 -16.93
N GLY A 345 -2.62 -8.25 -17.44
CA GLY A 345 -3.93 -8.18 -16.79
C GLY A 345 -3.96 -8.87 -15.42
N LEU A 346 -3.45 -10.10 -15.34
CA LEU A 346 -3.46 -10.90 -14.11
C LEU A 346 -2.57 -10.30 -13.02
N SER A 347 -1.42 -9.73 -13.39
CA SER A 347 -0.51 -9.09 -12.42
C SER A 347 -1.13 -7.82 -11.85
N ALA A 348 -1.74 -6.99 -12.69
CA ALA A 348 -2.46 -5.80 -12.24
C ALA A 348 -3.68 -6.16 -11.35
N LEU A 349 -4.35 -7.28 -11.66
CA LEU A 349 -5.44 -7.80 -10.84
C LEU A 349 -4.96 -8.29 -9.47
N LYS A 350 -3.83 -9.00 -9.42
CA LYS A 350 -3.28 -9.50 -8.16
C LYS A 350 -2.85 -8.37 -7.23
N MET A 351 -2.30 -7.29 -7.79
CA MET A 351 -1.99 -6.09 -7.02
C MET A 351 -3.25 -5.39 -6.50
N ALA A 352 -4.28 -5.31 -7.33
CA ALA A 352 -5.57 -4.79 -6.89
C ALA A 352 -6.15 -5.66 -5.76
N GLU A 353 -6.03 -6.99 -5.88
CA GLU A 353 -6.45 -7.94 -4.86
C GLU A 353 -5.78 -7.71 -3.53
N LEU A 354 -4.46 -7.61 -3.55
CA LEU A 354 -3.69 -7.31 -2.36
C LEU A 354 -4.11 -5.97 -1.74
N ASN A 355 -4.37 -4.96 -2.56
CA ASN A 355 -4.81 -3.64 -2.10
C ASN A 355 -6.16 -3.72 -1.36
N TRP A 356 -7.19 -4.37 -1.92
CA TRP A 356 -8.47 -4.48 -1.22
C TRP A 356 -8.42 -5.46 -0.05
N GLN A 357 -7.53 -6.46 -0.05
CA GLN A 357 -7.36 -7.39 1.08
C GLN A 357 -6.60 -6.80 2.27
N THR A 358 -5.81 -5.75 2.07
CA THR A 358 -4.94 -5.15 3.09
C THR A 358 -5.44 -3.80 3.62
N GLY A 359 -6.67 -3.41 3.30
CA GLY A 359 -7.28 -2.17 3.80
C GLY A 359 -7.03 -0.96 2.92
N GLY A 360 -6.64 -1.14 1.66
CA GLY A 360 -6.50 -0.07 0.69
C GLY A 360 -7.81 0.46 0.09
N CYS A 361 -8.89 -0.34 0.14
CA CYS A 361 -10.20 0.05 -0.39
C CYS A 361 -11.20 0.47 0.70
N ILE A 362 -11.12 -0.13 1.90
CA ILE A 362 -11.98 0.22 3.03
C ILE A 362 -11.14 0.57 4.27
N LYS A 363 -11.71 1.33 5.20
CA LYS A 363 -11.12 1.63 6.50
C LYS A 363 -12.13 1.47 7.61
N ILE A 364 -11.67 1.00 8.76
CA ILE A 364 -12.44 0.97 10.00
C ILE A 364 -12.32 2.35 10.66
N VAL A 365 -13.44 2.92 11.07
CA VAL A 365 -13.53 4.14 11.86
C VAL A 365 -14.15 3.76 13.20
N ALA A 366 -13.32 3.75 14.24
CA ALA A 366 -13.72 3.49 15.62
C ALA A 366 -12.85 4.36 16.55
N PRO A 367 -13.44 4.99 17.58
CA PRO A 367 -12.65 5.72 18.57
C PRO A 367 -11.82 4.74 19.40
N GLU A 368 -10.59 5.13 19.71
CA GLU A 368 -9.73 4.37 20.60
C GLU A 368 -10.19 4.53 22.06
N PRO A 369 -10.31 3.44 22.85
CA PRO A 369 -10.68 3.53 24.26
C PRO A 369 -9.69 4.33 25.12
N GLY A 370 -8.38 4.21 24.87
CA GLY A 370 -7.36 4.96 25.61
C GLY A 370 -7.23 4.51 27.07
N GLN A 371 -7.20 5.45 28.01
CA GLN A 371 -7.16 5.14 29.44
C GLN A 371 -8.57 4.86 29.96
N VAL A 372 -8.75 3.71 30.61
CA VAL A 372 -10.05 3.25 31.11
C VAL A 372 -9.94 2.85 32.59
N GLN A 373 -11.05 2.94 33.32
CA GLN A 373 -11.09 2.50 34.71
C GLN A 373 -11.02 0.95 34.78
N PRO A 374 -10.39 0.37 35.82
CA PRO A 374 -10.46 -1.07 36.04
C PRO A 374 -11.91 -1.57 36.09
N ALA A 375 -12.16 -2.76 35.55
CA ALA A 375 -13.48 -3.39 35.42
C ALA A 375 -14.55 -2.59 34.64
N SER A 376 -14.21 -1.43 34.06
CA SER A 376 -15.18 -0.60 33.35
C SER A 376 -15.55 -1.15 31.99
N GLU A 377 -16.74 -0.77 31.52
CA GLU A 377 -17.22 -1.05 30.18
C GLU A 377 -17.11 0.22 29.32
N THR A 378 -16.51 0.09 28.14
CA THR A 378 -16.37 1.17 27.16
C THR A 378 -17.05 0.79 25.86
N ALA A 379 -18.03 1.61 25.44
CA ALA A 379 -18.69 1.46 24.15
C ALA A 379 -17.79 1.98 23.01
N ILE A 380 -17.60 1.16 21.98
CA ILE A 380 -16.79 1.44 20.80
C ILE A 380 -17.74 1.43 19.59
N PRO A 381 -18.23 2.59 19.13
CA PRO A 381 -18.98 2.67 17.88
C PRO A 381 -18.05 2.37 16.69
N VAL A 382 -18.44 1.43 15.85
CA VAL A 382 -17.68 0.98 14.68
C VAL A 382 -18.44 1.31 13.40
N LYS A 383 -17.77 1.99 12.48
CA LYS A 383 -18.22 2.22 11.11
C LYS A 383 -17.15 1.83 10.11
N ILE A 384 -17.56 1.40 8.92
CA ILE A 384 -16.63 1.12 7.82
C ILE A 384 -16.88 2.11 6.71
N MET A 385 -15.80 2.71 6.23
CA MET A 385 -15.85 3.72 5.18
C MET A 385 -15.03 3.24 3.99
N HIS A 386 -15.56 3.42 2.79
CA HIS A 386 -14.79 3.24 1.58
C HIS A 386 -13.80 4.41 1.43
N ARG A 387 -12.54 4.12 1.09
CA ARG A 387 -11.47 5.14 1.11
C ARG A 387 -11.57 6.16 -0.01
N LEU A 388 -12.00 5.74 -1.20
CA LEU A 388 -11.99 6.59 -2.39
C LEU A 388 -13.17 7.56 -2.44
N ASN A 389 -14.37 7.09 -2.13
CA ASN A 389 -15.59 7.89 -2.26
C ASN A 389 -16.19 8.30 -0.89
N GLY A 390 -15.69 7.76 0.22
CA GLY A 390 -16.18 8.11 1.55
C GLY A 390 -17.55 7.53 1.90
N ASP A 391 -18.09 6.61 1.11
CA ASP A 391 -19.37 5.97 1.42
C ASP A 391 -19.24 5.03 2.62
N GLU A 392 -20.33 4.88 3.37
CA GLU A 392 -20.44 3.86 4.41
C GLU A 392 -20.60 2.46 3.77
N VAL A 393 -19.86 1.47 4.28
CA VAL A 393 -19.84 0.10 3.77
C VAL A 393 -20.43 -0.82 4.82
N SER A 394 -21.48 -1.57 4.46
CA SER A 394 -21.98 -2.66 5.31
C SER A 394 -21.01 -3.84 5.26
N ALA A 395 -20.21 -4.01 6.31
CA ALA A 395 -19.26 -5.12 6.44
C ALA A 395 -19.49 -5.93 7.73
N ASN A 396 -19.09 -7.20 7.72
CA ASN A 396 -18.91 -8.00 8.92
C ASN A 396 -17.64 -7.53 9.65
N VAL A 397 -17.67 -7.39 10.97
CA VAL A 397 -16.50 -7.02 11.77
C VAL A 397 -16.28 -8.06 12.86
N LYS A 398 -15.11 -8.70 12.85
CA LYS A 398 -14.62 -9.54 13.93
C LYS A 398 -13.76 -8.71 14.87
N ALA A 399 -13.97 -8.84 16.17
CA ALA A 399 -13.21 -8.17 17.22
C ALA A 399 -12.49 -9.22 18.07
N GLU A 400 -11.19 -9.02 18.26
CA GLU A 400 -10.36 -9.86 19.11
C GLU A 400 -9.65 -8.98 20.14
N VAL A 401 -9.51 -9.45 21.37
CA VAL A 401 -8.83 -8.72 22.45
C VAL A 401 -7.67 -9.54 22.99
N SER A 402 -6.50 -8.92 23.15
CA SER A 402 -5.34 -9.49 23.84
C SER A 402 -4.94 -8.61 25.02
N GLY A 403 -4.76 -9.18 26.21
CA GLY A 403 -4.42 -8.45 27.44
C GLY A 403 -5.60 -7.80 28.19
N GLY A 404 -6.82 -7.90 27.65
CA GLY A 404 -8.06 -7.41 28.26
C GLY A 404 -8.93 -8.51 28.87
N LYS A 405 -10.07 -8.14 29.47
CA LYS A 405 -11.03 -9.11 30.03
C LYS A 405 -11.91 -9.72 28.95
N ASN A 406 -12.64 -8.90 28.20
CA ASN A 406 -13.52 -9.36 27.11
C ASN A 406 -13.89 -8.21 26.15
N ILE A 407 -14.37 -8.56 24.95
CA ILE A 407 -15.10 -7.67 24.05
C ILE A 407 -16.41 -8.34 23.61
N SER A 408 -17.53 -7.62 23.63
CA SER A 408 -18.85 -8.17 23.34
C SER A 408 -19.73 -7.22 22.50
N PRO A 409 -20.40 -7.71 21.44
CA PRO A 409 -20.19 -9.02 20.83
C PRO A 409 -18.76 -9.12 20.24
N ASP A 410 -18.25 -10.32 20.02
CA ASP A 410 -16.97 -10.53 19.32
C ASP A 410 -17.12 -10.40 17.79
N THR A 411 -18.35 -10.34 17.29
CA THR A 411 -18.69 -10.20 15.88
C THR A 411 -19.87 -9.25 15.69
N LEU A 412 -19.70 -8.25 14.82
CA LEU A 412 -20.80 -7.47 14.26
C LEU A 412 -21.15 -8.03 12.89
N ALA A 413 -22.36 -8.55 12.72
CA ALA A 413 -22.81 -9.11 11.45
C ALA A 413 -22.88 -8.06 10.34
N LYS A 414 -23.19 -6.80 10.70
CA LYS A 414 -23.22 -5.64 9.81
C LYS A 414 -22.77 -4.39 10.55
N THR A 415 -22.23 -3.44 9.80
CA THR A 415 -21.89 -2.08 10.27
C THR A 415 -22.86 -1.07 9.65
N PRO A 416 -23.17 0.04 10.37
CA PRO A 416 -22.55 0.50 11.61
C PRO A 416 -23.04 -0.32 12.82
N GLY A 417 -22.25 -0.39 13.88
CA GLY A 417 -22.59 -1.12 15.10
C GLY A 417 -21.77 -0.66 16.29
N THR A 418 -22.02 -1.24 17.46
CA THR A 418 -21.29 -0.89 18.70
C THR A 418 -20.77 -2.17 19.34
N LEU A 419 -19.49 -2.14 19.72
CA LEU A 419 -18.84 -3.15 20.56
C LEU A 419 -18.74 -2.61 21.98
N THR A 420 -18.76 -3.47 22.99
CA THR A 420 -18.47 -3.13 24.38
C THR A 420 -17.18 -3.82 24.81
N TYR A 421 -16.16 -3.04 25.12
CA TYR A 421 -14.92 -3.52 25.71
C TYR A 421 -15.02 -3.50 27.23
N THR A 422 -14.70 -4.61 27.90
CA THR A 422 -14.59 -4.68 29.36
C THR A 422 -13.12 -4.70 29.76
N ALA A 423 -12.71 -3.70 30.53
CA ALA A 423 -11.36 -3.56 31.00
C ALA A 423 -11.01 -4.62 32.08
N PRO A 424 -9.75 -5.07 32.21
CA PRO A 424 -9.29 -5.86 33.35
C PRO A 424 -9.63 -5.23 34.70
N ASP A 425 -9.77 -6.07 35.73
CA ASP A 425 -10.09 -5.62 37.09
C ASP A 425 -8.88 -4.96 37.79
N GLU A 426 -7.67 -5.17 37.27
CA GLU A 426 -6.41 -4.67 37.82
C GLU A 426 -5.96 -3.38 37.10
N LYS A 427 -5.30 -2.48 37.84
CA LYS A 427 -4.64 -1.29 37.29
C LYS A 427 -3.32 -1.64 36.59
N GLY A 428 -2.91 -0.78 35.66
CA GLY A 428 -1.65 -0.90 34.93
C GLY A 428 -1.62 -1.99 33.87
N GLN A 429 -2.78 -2.56 33.50
CA GLN A 429 -2.88 -3.58 32.45
C GLN A 429 -3.11 -2.92 31.10
N SER A 430 -2.57 -3.50 30.04
CA SER A 430 -2.76 -3.03 28.68
C SER A 430 -3.51 -4.07 27.86
N ALA A 431 -4.45 -3.60 27.03
CA ALA A 431 -5.15 -4.43 26.07
C ALA A 431 -5.01 -3.86 24.65
N VAL A 432 -4.92 -4.77 23.68
CA VAL A 432 -5.00 -4.45 22.26
C VAL A 432 -6.27 -5.09 21.71
N ILE A 433 -7.13 -4.25 21.14
CA ILE A 433 -8.36 -4.66 20.46
C ILE A 433 -8.09 -4.64 18.97
N THR A 434 -8.11 -5.80 18.32
CA THR A 434 -7.94 -5.94 16.87
C THR A 434 -9.31 -6.09 16.22
N LEU A 435 -9.70 -5.10 15.43
CA LEU A 435 -10.90 -5.13 14.60
C LEU A 435 -10.51 -5.56 13.19
N THR A 436 -11.19 -6.57 12.64
CA THR A 436 -11.05 -7.00 11.25
C THR A 436 -12.39 -6.92 10.56
N ALA A 437 -12.52 -6.02 9.58
CA ALA A 437 -13.71 -5.86 8.76
C ALA A 437 -13.54 -6.60 7.43
N THR A 438 -14.58 -7.31 6.99
CA THR A 438 -14.59 -8.02 5.70
C THR A 438 -15.91 -7.78 4.95
N SER A 439 -15.81 -7.50 3.66
CA SER A 439 -16.95 -7.27 2.75
C SER A 439 -16.55 -7.53 1.29
N LYS A 440 -17.54 -7.45 0.39
CA LYS A 440 -17.31 -7.42 -1.07
C LYS A 440 -16.42 -6.27 -1.54
N ARG A 441 -16.35 -5.17 -0.78
CA ARG A 441 -15.52 -3.99 -1.08
C ARG A 441 -14.08 -4.10 -0.56
N GLY A 442 -13.74 -5.19 0.11
CA GLY A 442 -12.41 -5.41 0.67
C GLY A 442 -12.42 -5.80 2.15
N LYS A 443 -11.21 -5.88 2.70
CA LYS A 443 -10.89 -6.19 4.08
C LYS A 443 -10.07 -5.06 4.69
N ALA A 444 -10.25 -4.79 5.98
CA ALA A 444 -9.42 -3.85 6.73
C ALA A 444 -9.16 -4.36 8.15
N THR A 445 -8.03 -3.96 8.72
CA THR A 445 -7.69 -4.22 10.12
C THR A 445 -7.35 -2.92 10.83
N LEU A 446 -7.85 -2.76 12.06
CA LEU A 446 -7.56 -1.63 12.94
C LEU A 446 -7.23 -2.16 14.33
N LYS A 447 -6.12 -1.70 14.89
CA LYS A 447 -5.76 -1.96 16.28
C LYS A 447 -6.11 -0.73 17.11
N LEU A 448 -6.84 -0.95 18.19
CA LEU A 448 -7.15 0.05 19.21
C LEU A 448 -6.46 -0.35 20.50
N PHE A 449 -5.99 0.63 21.25
CA PHE A 449 -5.31 0.42 22.52
C PHE A 449 -6.19 0.84 23.69
N ALA A 450 -6.16 0.04 24.75
CA ALA A 450 -6.78 0.37 26.03
C ALA A 450 -5.79 0.09 27.17
N ASN A 451 -5.75 0.95 28.17
CA ASN A 451 -4.94 0.73 29.37
C ASN A 451 -5.82 0.92 30.60
N THR A 452 -5.79 -0.03 31.52
CA THR A 452 -6.40 0.15 32.84
C THR A 452 -5.49 0.97 33.70
N GLY A 453 -6.07 1.95 34.37
CA GLY A 453 -5.31 2.93 35.13
C GLY A 453 -5.56 4.31 34.58
N GLY A 454 -5.61 5.27 35.47
CA GLY A 454 -5.97 6.63 35.17
C GLY A 454 -5.74 7.48 36.40
N ASN A 455 -5.65 8.78 36.17
CA ASN A 455 -5.32 9.80 37.17
C ASN A 455 -6.54 10.14 38.03
N ALA A 456 -7.28 9.11 38.44
CA ALA A 456 -8.44 9.27 39.30
C ALA A 456 -7.95 9.32 40.75
N TYR A 457 -8.30 10.37 41.46
CA TYR A 457 -7.86 10.59 42.84
C TYR A 457 -9.02 11.06 43.69
N HIS A 458 -9.11 10.53 44.92
CA HIS A 458 -9.77 11.19 46.03
C HIS A 458 -8.75 12.15 46.64
N ILE A 459 -9.04 13.43 46.54
CA ILE A 459 -8.16 14.50 46.96
C ILE A 459 -8.76 15.11 48.22
N SER A 460 -7.99 15.08 49.31
CA SER A 460 -8.40 15.66 50.59
C SER A 460 -7.23 16.34 51.29
N GLY A 461 -7.50 17.44 51.97
CA GLY A 461 -6.46 18.19 52.68
C GLY A 461 -6.99 19.43 53.38
N THR A 462 -6.10 20.12 54.09
CA THR A 462 -6.42 21.37 54.76
C THR A 462 -5.44 22.49 54.37
N ILE A 463 -5.93 23.72 54.41
CA ILE A 463 -5.13 24.94 54.40
C ILE A 463 -5.61 25.72 55.62
N ASP A 464 -4.75 25.83 56.63
CA ASP A 464 -5.10 26.34 57.95
C ASP A 464 -6.38 25.67 58.48
N GLU A 465 -7.45 26.43 58.78
CA GLU A 465 -8.73 25.89 59.24
C GLU A 465 -9.69 25.44 58.13
N ALA A 466 -9.35 25.66 56.85
CA ALA A 466 -10.18 25.26 55.71
C ALA A 466 -9.94 23.80 55.33
N SER A 467 -11.02 23.02 55.24
CA SER A 467 -10.99 21.61 54.80
C SER A 467 -11.51 21.47 53.37
N MET A 468 -10.82 20.65 52.57
CA MET A 468 -11.13 20.33 51.18
C MET A 468 -11.24 18.82 51.01
N ASP A 469 -12.26 18.38 50.28
CA ASP A 469 -12.50 16.98 49.95
C ASP A 469 -13.20 16.90 48.59
N GLY A 470 -12.74 16.01 47.72
CA GLY A 470 -13.36 15.82 46.43
C GLY A 470 -12.71 14.70 45.63
N VAL A 471 -13.29 14.45 44.46
CA VAL A 471 -12.83 13.40 43.55
C VAL A 471 -12.58 14.00 42.18
N THR A 472 -11.47 13.58 41.55
CA THR A 472 -11.27 13.72 40.10
C THR A 472 -11.20 12.34 39.47
N CYS A 473 -11.91 12.15 38.36
CA CYS A 473 -11.88 10.90 37.59
C CYS A 473 -10.74 10.86 36.57
N ASP A 474 -10.16 12.02 36.28
CA ASP A 474 -9.05 12.19 35.37
C ASP A 474 -8.33 13.50 35.67
N ALA A 475 -7.27 13.45 36.48
CA ALA A 475 -6.43 14.61 36.77
C ALA A 475 -5.60 15.11 35.57
N SER A 476 -5.76 14.54 34.37
CA SER A 476 -5.26 15.13 33.13
C SER A 476 -6.21 16.17 32.51
N GLN A 477 -7.47 16.24 32.97
CA GLN A 477 -8.46 17.24 32.56
C GLN A 477 -8.71 18.26 33.67
N PRO A 478 -9.16 19.50 33.38
CA PRO A 478 -9.55 20.44 34.42
C PRO A 478 -10.57 19.84 35.40
N PHE A 479 -10.32 19.99 36.71
CA PHE A 479 -11.17 19.43 37.76
C PHE A 479 -11.30 20.40 38.94
N THR A 480 -12.29 20.16 39.79
CA THR A 480 -12.56 21.01 40.97
C THR A 480 -12.64 20.18 42.23
N ILE A 481 -12.06 20.68 43.33
CA ILE A 481 -12.18 20.10 44.66
C ILE A 481 -12.85 21.14 45.57
N GLY A 482 -13.92 20.74 46.26
CA GLY A 482 -14.73 21.62 47.09
C GLY A 482 -14.46 21.46 48.58
N GLY A 483 -15.22 22.20 49.40
CA GLY A 483 -15.12 22.17 50.86
C GLY A 483 -15.40 23.55 51.44
N THR A 484 -14.53 24.00 52.36
CA THR A 484 -14.56 25.37 52.89
C THR A 484 -14.16 26.40 51.82
N LEU A 485 -13.29 25.99 50.91
CA LEU A 485 -12.82 26.73 49.74
C LEU A 485 -13.14 25.93 48.47
N GLN A 486 -13.38 26.62 47.35
CA GLN A 486 -13.59 25.99 46.06
C GLN A 486 -12.31 26.10 45.22
N PHE A 487 -11.63 24.98 44.98
CA PHE A 487 -10.45 24.89 44.13
C PHE A 487 -10.83 24.51 42.70
N SER A 488 -10.17 25.13 41.73
CA SER A 488 -10.23 24.81 40.30
C SER A 488 -8.82 24.56 39.78
N PHE A 489 -8.58 23.33 39.33
CA PHE A 489 -7.28 22.85 38.86
C PHE A 489 -7.22 22.88 37.33
N THR A 490 -6.09 23.33 36.80
CA THR A 490 -5.73 23.35 35.38
C THR A 490 -4.46 22.51 35.21
N PRO A 491 -4.59 21.23 34.82
CA PRO A 491 -3.45 20.34 34.64
C PRO A 491 -2.55 20.78 33.48
N ALA A 492 -1.23 20.71 33.70
CA ALA A 492 -0.23 20.69 32.65
C ALA A 492 0.17 19.24 32.28
N SER A 493 -0.03 18.31 33.22
CA SER A 493 0.10 16.87 33.07
C SER A 493 -0.86 16.16 34.04
N PRO A 494 -1.07 14.84 33.90
CA PRO A 494 -1.71 13.98 34.90
C PRO A 494 -1.41 14.23 36.38
N THR A 495 -0.21 14.69 36.69
CA THR A 495 0.31 14.79 38.06
C THR A 495 0.81 16.18 38.41
N ALA A 496 0.64 17.17 37.53
CA ALA A 496 1.12 18.53 37.81
C ALA A 496 0.31 19.57 37.05
N GLY A 497 0.23 20.79 37.61
CA GLY A 497 -0.45 21.89 36.96
C GLY A 497 -0.52 23.11 37.85
N THR A 498 -1.55 23.91 37.63
CA THR A 498 -1.87 25.09 38.44
C THR A 498 -3.27 24.98 39.00
N TYR A 499 -3.56 25.76 40.04
CA TYR A 499 -4.91 25.91 40.55
C TYR A 499 -5.21 27.36 40.88
N THR A 500 -6.50 27.64 40.99
CA THR A 500 -7.06 28.84 41.61
C THR A 500 -8.06 28.41 42.67
N TYR A 501 -8.30 29.23 43.68
CA TYR A 501 -9.40 28.99 44.61
C TYR A 501 -10.14 30.28 44.98
N THR A 502 -11.38 30.12 45.42
CA THR A 502 -12.24 31.17 45.98
C THR A 502 -12.98 30.68 47.22
N GLY A 503 -13.31 31.57 48.15
CA GLY A 503 -14.07 31.23 49.35
C GLY A 503 -14.62 32.43 50.14
N PRO A 504 -15.15 32.20 51.35
CA PRO A 504 -15.68 33.24 52.24
C PRO A 504 -14.66 34.35 52.55
N TYR A 505 -15.13 35.51 53.01
CA TYR A 505 -14.28 36.67 53.39
C TYR A 505 -13.34 37.15 52.26
N GLU A 506 -13.84 37.07 51.01
CA GLU A 506 -13.08 37.39 49.80
C GLU A 506 -11.80 36.55 49.65
N ALA A 507 -11.77 35.36 50.25
CA ALA A 507 -10.65 34.45 50.15
C ALA A 507 -10.41 34.07 48.68
N ASN A 508 -9.21 34.29 48.19
CA ASN A 508 -8.80 33.89 46.85
C ASN A 508 -7.31 33.58 46.80
N GLY A 509 -6.89 32.74 45.85
CA GLY A 509 -5.48 32.47 45.66
C GLY A 509 -5.21 31.57 44.45
N LYS A 510 -3.92 31.33 44.22
CA LYS A 510 -3.43 30.52 43.10
C LYS A 510 -2.04 29.98 43.36
N GLY A 511 -1.68 28.93 42.63
CA GLY A 511 -0.32 28.42 42.61
C GLY A 511 -0.18 27.10 41.86
N PRO A 512 1.01 26.48 41.89
CA PRO A 512 1.25 25.17 41.31
C PRO A 512 0.79 24.03 42.24
N TYR A 513 0.49 22.87 41.64
CA TYR A 513 0.34 21.62 42.38
C TYR A 513 1.15 20.49 41.74
N VAL A 514 1.52 19.50 42.55
CA VAL A 514 2.18 18.25 42.11
C VAL A 514 1.59 17.07 42.88
N ILE A 515 1.10 16.05 42.17
CA ILE A 515 0.70 14.75 42.73
C ILE A 515 1.90 13.80 42.67
N ASN A 516 2.36 13.34 43.81
CA ASN A 516 3.48 12.43 43.95
C ASN A 516 3.01 10.97 43.85
N GLY A 517 3.93 10.07 43.46
CA GLY A 517 3.63 8.64 43.35
C GLY A 517 3.34 7.93 44.67
N ASP A 518 3.58 8.58 45.81
CA ASP A 518 3.26 8.08 47.16
C ASP A 518 1.82 8.40 47.60
N GLY A 519 1.00 8.99 46.72
CA GLY A 519 -0.38 9.37 47.02
C GLY A 519 -0.51 10.70 47.76
N THR A 520 0.54 11.51 47.80
CA THR A 520 0.49 12.89 48.31
C THR A 520 0.34 13.90 47.18
N MET A 521 -0.21 15.07 47.49
CA MET A 521 -0.33 16.20 46.57
C MET A 521 0.22 17.46 47.23
N LEU A 522 1.36 17.95 46.72
CA LEU A 522 1.93 19.21 47.15
C LEU A 522 1.17 20.36 46.50
N ILE A 523 0.68 21.30 47.31
CA ILE A 523 0.02 22.53 46.89
C ILE A 523 0.80 23.70 47.46
N GLU A 524 1.38 24.51 46.58
CA GLU A 524 2.09 25.75 46.93
C GLU A 524 1.37 26.92 46.31
N GLY A 525 1.48 28.11 46.89
CA GLY A 525 0.83 29.28 46.28
C GLY A 525 0.83 30.53 47.12
N THR A 526 0.06 31.51 46.65
CA THR A 526 -0.25 32.74 47.37
C THR A 526 -1.76 32.84 47.52
N GLY A 527 -2.21 33.06 48.75
CA GLY A 527 -3.61 33.25 49.12
C GLY A 527 -3.82 34.60 49.79
N CYS A 528 -4.99 35.19 49.62
CA CYS A 528 -5.40 36.46 50.19
C CYS A 528 -6.75 36.34 50.89
N ILE A 529 -6.90 36.95 52.07
CA ILE A 529 -8.16 37.10 52.81
C ILE A 529 -8.30 38.56 53.24
N LEU A 530 -9.42 39.22 52.94
CA LEU A 530 -9.64 40.64 53.28
C LEU A 530 -8.44 41.55 52.93
N SER A 531 -7.85 41.33 51.74
CA SER A 531 -6.63 42.02 51.24
C SER A 531 -5.29 41.69 51.92
N TYR A 532 -5.25 40.78 52.90
CA TYR A 532 -4.01 40.28 53.48
C TYR A 532 -3.56 39.01 52.76
N CYS A 533 -2.38 39.04 52.14
CA CYS A 533 -1.85 37.93 51.36
C CYS A 533 -0.66 37.25 52.04
N ALA A 534 -0.60 35.92 51.93
CA ALA A 534 0.50 35.10 52.43
C ALA A 534 0.83 33.98 51.43
N THR A 535 2.10 33.57 51.42
CA THR A 535 2.53 32.36 50.72
C THR A 535 2.39 31.14 51.63
N TYR A 536 2.01 30.01 51.07
CA TYR A 536 1.83 28.76 51.81
C TYR A 536 2.35 27.56 51.03
N SER A 537 2.54 26.45 51.74
CA SER A 537 2.91 25.15 51.21
C SER A 537 2.23 24.07 52.06
N HIS A 538 1.30 23.33 51.47
CA HIS A 538 0.54 22.26 52.13
C HIS A 538 0.68 20.94 51.38
N ILE A 539 0.65 19.84 52.13
CA ILE A 539 0.60 18.49 51.59
C ILE A 539 -0.82 17.97 51.78
N TRP A 540 -1.50 17.69 50.69
CA TRP A 540 -2.79 17.03 50.64
C TRP A 540 -2.60 15.54 50.36
N THR A 541 -3.64 14.76 50.61
CA THR A 541 -3.76 13.37 50.17
C THR A 541 -4.37 13.36 48.78
N ALA A 542 -3.80 12.60 47.86
CA ALA A 542 -4.36 12.26 46.56
C ALA A 542 -4.37 10.73 46.44
N ALA A 543 -5.33 10.12 47.14
CA ALA A 543 -5.49 8.68 47.18
C ALA A 543 -5.99 8.19 45.80
N PRO A 544 -5.25 7.31 45.09
CA PRO A 544 -5.71 6.78 43.82
C PRO A 544 -7.04 6.06 44.01
N LEU A 545 -8.01 6.36 43.16
CA LEU A 545 -9.31 5.69 43.17
C LEU A 545 -9.29 4.46 42.30
N ASP A 546 -9.93 3.39 42.77
CA ASP A 546 -10.14 2.17 41.98
C ASP A 546 -11.32 2.32 41.00
N SER A 547 -12.28 3.17 41.35
CA SER A 547 -13.39 3.59 40.50
C SER A 547 -13.82 5.01 40.86
N CYS A 548 -14.35 5.74 39.89
CA CYS A 548 -14.94 7.05 40.15
C CYS A 548 -16.41 6.89 40.57
N PRO A 549 -16.87 7.59 41.63
CA PRO A 549 -18.24 7.53 42.12
C PRO A 549 -19.26 8.25 41.24
#